data_AF-A0A218PDI2-F1
#
_entry.id   AF-A0A218PDI2-F1
#
_cell.length_a   1.000
_cell.length_b   1.000
_cell.length_c   1.000
_cell.angle_alpha   90.00
_cell.angle_beta   90.00
_cell.angle_gamma   90.00
#
_symmetry.space_group_name_H-M   'P 1'
#
loop_
_entity.id
_entity.type
_entity.pdbx_description
1 polymer ?
#
loop_
_entity_poly.entity_id
_entity_poly.type
_entity_poly.pdbx_seq_one_letter_code
_entity_poly.pdbx_strand_id
1 'polypeptide(L)'
;MARAKRVITIHVRDDREKEELLREIQRLNLPAFIYVHGKLNDLKINVQGTKDEIREALSRIREIQNRVRAKLYPNRRGLYRYSIDDLLRNSGSSVPTPVLVKTLELLGEGVELKGNELVTSMPWEELVSITRTLGEYLAEISHQTTRQIREVILPLALAKNLDPVEVIDLLLRLNLAEWKEDKFKYELVKNKEQAMEELLGYLEGEKDED
;
A
#
# COMPACT_ATOMS: atom_id res chain seq x y z
N MET A 1 -7.10 8.71 -40.35
CA MET A 1 -7.26 9.77 -39.32
C MET A 1 -6.04 10.67 -39.33
N ALA A 2 -6.21 11.99 -39.27
CA ALA A 2 -5.07 12.92 -39.26
C ALA A 2 -4.30 12.81 -37.93
N ARG A 3 -2.98 12.60 -38.02
CA ARG A 3 -2.09 12.64 -36.85
C ARG A 3 -1.90 14.09 -36.43
N ALA A 4 -2.05 14.36 -35.14
CA ALA A 4 -1.81 15.66 -34.55
C ALA A 4 -0.63 15.59 -33.56
N LYS A 5 -0.09 16.75 -33.21
CA LYS A 5 0.95 16.90 -32.19
C LYS A 5 0.47 17.93 -31.17
N ARG A 6 0.66 17.62 -29.88
CA ARG A 6 0.42 18.56 -28.79
C ARG A 6 1.61 18.57 -27.84
N VAL A 7 1.94 19.76 -27.36
CA VAL A 7 3.05 19.97 -26.43
C VAL A 7 2.48 20.57 -25.16
N ILE A 8 2.87 20.03 -24.02
CA ILE A 8 2.59 20.60 -22.70
C ILE A 8 3.90 20.76 -21.94
N THR A 9 3.90 21.67 -20.97
CA THR A 9 4.99 21.85 -20.02
C THR A 9 4.43 21.59 -18.63
N ILE A 10 5.12 20.75 -17.86
CA ILE A 10 4.84 20.50 -16.46
C ILE A 10 5.96 21.11 -15.62
N HIS A 11 5.58 22.01 -14.71
CA HIS A 11 6.50 22.55 -13.72
C HIS A 11 6.59 21.59 -12.53
N VAL A 12 7.80 21.26 -12.11
CA VAL A 12 8.11 20.42 -10.94
C VAL A 12 8.75 21.28 -9.85
N ARG A 13 8.61 20.89 -8.58
CA ARG A 13 9.17 21.63 -7.44
C ARG A 13 10.65 21.35 -7.23
N ASP A 14 11.05 20.09 -7.39
CA ASP A 14 12.41 19.61 -7.17
C ASP A 14 12.74 18.43 -8.11
N ASP A 15 14.00 17.98 -8.05
CA ASP A 15 14.48 16.86 -8.86
C ASP A 15 13.81 15.53 -8.47
N ARG A 16 13.33 15.37 -7.23
CA ARG A 16 12.62 14.15 -6.79
C ARG A 16 11.26 14.03 -7.47
N GLU A 17 10.47 15.11 -7.54
CA GLU A 17 9.22 15.15 -8.30
C GLU A 17 9.48 14.89 -9.78
N LYS A 18 10.57 15.43 -10.32
CA LYS A 18 10.96 15.24 -11.71
C LYS A 18 11.25 13.78 -12.04
N GLU A 19 12.08 13.13 -11.24
CA GLU A 19 12.46 11.73 -11.42
C GLU A 19 11.26 10.81 -11.29
N GLU A 20 10.43 11.02 -10.27
CA GLU A 20 9.24 10.20 -10.04
C GLU A 20 8.21 10.38 -11.18
N LEU A 21 7.99 11.61 -11.65
CA LEU A 21 7.10 11.88 -12.77
C LEU A 21 7.61 11.22 -14.07
N LEU A 22 8.92 11.29 -14.33
CA LEU A 22 9.53 10.64 -15.50
C LEU A 22 9.35 9.12 -15.45
N ARG A 23 9.63 8.50 -14.29
CA ARG A 23 9.47 7.06 -14.07
C ARG A 23 8.04 6.61 -14.32
N GLU A 24 7.06 7.36 -13.82
CA GLU A 24 5.64 7.03 -13.97
C GLU A 24 5.13 7.25 -15.41
N ILE A 25 5.58 8.32 -16.09
CA ILE A 25 5.23 8.55 -17.50
C ILE A 25 5.83 7.46 -18.41
N GLN A 26 7.07 7.01 -18.14
CA GLN A 26 7.70 5.92 -18.90
C GLN A 26 6.94 4.59 -18.80
N ARG A 27 6.18 4.38 -17.73
CA ARG A 27 5.33 3.20 -17.52
C ARG A 27 4.00 3.27 -18.27
N LEU A 28 3.66 4.40 -18.90
CA LEU A 28 2.44 4.52 -19.69
C LEU A 28 2.53 3.64 -20.94
N ASN A 29 1.68 2.63 -21.00
CA ASN A 29 1.46 1.86 -22.21
C ASN A 29 0.26 2.44 -22.96
N LEU A 30 0.50 3.45 -23.79
CA LEU A 30 -0.52 4.12 -24.59
C LEU A 30 -0.19 4.05 -26.09
N PRO A 31 -1.20 4.07 -26.98
CA PRO A 31 -0.97 4.11 -28.42
C PRO A 31 -0.28 5.41 -28.90
N ALA A 32 -0.40 6.49 -28.13
CA ALA A 32 0.21 7.78 -28.44
C ALA A 32 1.73 7.74 -28.26
N PHE A 33 2.47 8.37 -29.17
CA PHE A 33 3.91 8.57 -29.01
C PHE A 33 4.17 9.73 -28.03
N ILE A 34 4.81 9.42 -26.90
CA ILE A 34 5.14 10.38 -25.86
C ILE A 34 6.67 10.58 -25.82
N TYR A 35 7.12 11.83 -25.96
CA TYR A 35 8.52 12.20 -25.81
C TYR A 35 8.65 13.28 -24.74
N VAL A 36 9.45 13.01 -23.71
CA VAL A 36 9.66 13.91 -22.58
C VAL A 36 11.07 14.48 -22.63
N HIS A 37 11.18 15.79 -22.49
CA HIS A 37 12.44 16.51 -22.38
C HIS A 37 12.46 17.32 -21.08
N GLY A 38 13.39 17.01 -20.19
CA GLY A 38 13.58 17.77 -18.94
C GLY A 38 14.52 18.95 -19.12
N LYS A 39 14.13 20.11 -18.63
CA LYS A 39 14.96 21.32 -18.59
C LYS A 39 14.76 22.01 -17.24
N LEU A 40 15.79 22.04 -16.39
CA LEU A 40 15.69 22.57 -15.03
C LEU A 40 14.45 22.00 -14.31
N ASN A 41 13.54 22.87 -13.85
CA ASN A 41 12.31 22.56 -13.13
C ASN A 41 11.11 22.33 -14.06
N ASP A 42 11.35 22.12 -15.36
CA ASP A 42 10.30 21.92 -16.36
C ASP A 42 10.46 20.58 -17.07
N LEU A 43 9.34 19.88 -17.27
CA LEU A 43 9.21 18.72 -18.13
C LEU A 43 8.36 19.09 -19.35
N LYS A 44 8.99 19.20 -20.50
CA LYS A 44 8.32 19.44 -21.78
C LYS A 44 7.92 18.10 -22.40
N ILE A 45 6.62 17.83 -22.44
CA ILE A 45 6.07 16.57 -22.93
C ILE A 45 5.41 16.80 -24.29
N ASN A 46 5.90 16.07 -25.29
CA ASN A 46 5.35 16.07 -26.64
C ASN A 46 4.53 14.79 -26.82
N VAL A 47 3.26 14.93 -27.18
CA VAL A 47 2.35 13.81 -27.45
C VAL A 47 1.94 13.87 -28.92
N GLN A 48 2.07 12.76 -29.63
CA GLN A 48 1.69 12.61 -31.04
C GLN A 48 0.77 11.41 -31.22
N GLY A 49 -0.32 11.59 -31.96
CA GLY A 49 -1.33 10.56 -32.16
C GLY A 49 -2.59 11.09 -32.81
N THR A 50 -3.68 10.33 -32.73
CA THR A 50 -5.03 10.83 -33.05
C THR A 50 -5.49 11.84 -31.98
N LYS A 51 -6.55 12.60 -32.28
CA LYS A 51 -7.09 13.59 -31.34
C LYS A 51 -7.54 12.95 -30.01
N ASP A 52 -8.09 11.75 -30.07
CA ASP A 52 -8.57 11.02 -28.90
C ASP A 52 -7.41 10.42 -28.09
N GLU A 53 -6.44 9.80 -28.75
CA GLU A 53 -5.19 9.32 -28.12
C GLU A 53 -4.44 10.45 -27.39
N ILE A 54 -4.35 11.63 -28.02
CA ILE A 54 -3.72 12.79 -27.38
C ILE A 54 -4.52 13.23 -26.16
N ARG A 55 -5.86 13.25 -26.24
CA ARG A 55 -6.70 13.66 -25.10
C ARG A 55 -6.53 12.68 -23.94
N GLU A 56 -6.54 11.39 -24.21
CA GLU A 56 -6.33 10.33 -23.22
C GLU A 56 -4.94 10.45 -22.56
N ALA A 57 -3.88 10.51 -23.36
CA ALA A 57 -2.52 10.63 -22.86
C ALA A 57 -2.34 11.87 -21.96
N LEU A 58 -2.92 13.01 -22.34
CA LEU A 58 -2.86 14.21 -21.52
C LEU A 58 -3.66 14.10 -20.23
N SER A 59 -4.79 13.37 -20.21
CA SER A 59 -5.51 13.08 -18.96
C SER A 59 -4.65 12.23 -18.04
N ARG A 60 -4.08 11.13 -18.56
CA ARG A 60 -3.22 10.22 -17.81
C ARG A 60 -1.99 10.90 -17.24
N ILE A 61 -1.33 11.75 -18.03
CA ILE A 61 -0.16 12.52 -17.56
C ILE A 61 -0.53 13.44 -16.39
N ARG A 62 -1.71 14.10 -16.44
CA ARG A 62 -2.18 14.96 -15.33
C ARG A 62 -2.56 14.15 -14.09
N GLU A 63 -3.18 12.99 -14.28
CA GLU A 63 -3.47 12.04 -13.19
C GLU A 63 -2.18 11.61 -12.49
N ILE A 64 -1.15 11.23 -13.27
CA ILE A 64 0.18 10.90 -12.75
C ILE A 64 0.78 12.07 -11.99
N GLN A 65 0.74 13.29 -12.54
CA GLN A 65 1.25 14.48 -11.86
C GLN A 65 0.59 14.70 -10.51
N ASN A 66 -0.73 14.57 -10.44
CA ASN A 66 -1.48 14.72 -9.19
C ASN A 66 -1.13 13.62 -8.19
N ARG A 67 -0.97 12.37 -8.64
CA ARG A 67 -0.59 11.24 -7.80
C ARG A 67 0.83 11.41 -7.24
N VAL A 68 1.80 11.72 -8.09
CA VAL A 68 3.20 11.95 -7.68
C VAL A 68 3.28 13.06 -6.64
N ARG A 69 2.55 14.17 -6.86
CA ARG A 69 2.53 15.26 -5.87
C ARG A 69 1.87 14.86 -4.55
N ALA A 70 0.78 14.09 -4.58
CA ALA A 70 0.10 13.66 -3.36
C ALA A 70 0.91 12.63 -2.55
N LYS A 71 1.77 11.87 -3.24
CA LYS A 71 2.73 10.95 -2.65
C LYS A 71 3.93 11.67 -2.03
N LEU A 72 4.49 12.67 -2.73
CA LEU A 72 5.70 13.35 -2.29
C LEU A 72 5.46 14.49 -1.32
N TYR A 73 4.29 15.13 -1.38
CA TYR A 73 3.99 16.32 -0.60
C TYR A 73 2.68 16.15 0.17
N PRO A 74 2.68 16.40 1.48
CA PRO A 74 1.46 16.33 2.25
C PRO A 74 0.55 17.49 1.86
N ASN A 75 -0.75 17.28 2.04
CA ASN A 75 -1.73 18.34 1.95
C ASN A 75 -1.59 19.31 3.15
N ARG A 76 -2.43 20.35 3.19
CA ARG A 76 -2.41 21.35 4.28
C ARG A 76 -2.67 20.79 5.69
N ARG A 77 -3.20 19.57 5.79
CA ARG A 77 -3.44 18.85 7.05
C ARG A 77 -2.29 17.90 7.41
N GLY A 78 -1.19 17.90 6.67
CA GLY A 78 -0.07 16.99 6.90
C GLY A 78 -0.29 15.57 6.35
N LEU A 79 -1.32 15.35 5.54
CA LEU A 79 -1.68 14.00 5.05
C LEU A 79 -1.22 13.79 3.61
N TYR A 80 -0.62 12.63 3.36
CA TYR A 80 -0.27 12.13 2.05
C TYR A 80 -1.38 11.27 1.46
N ARG A 81 -1.32 11.00 0.16
CA ARG A 81 -2.20 10.03 -0.51
C ARG A 81 -1.40 9.11 -1.40
N TYR A 82 -1.64 7.82 -1.22
CA TYR A 82 -0.89 6.75 -1.87
C TYR A 82 -1.83 5.79 -2.59
N SER A 83 -1.48 5.40 -3.81
CA SER A 83 -2.15 4.27 -4.45
C SER A 83 -1.65 2.97 -3.83
N ILE A 84 -2.58 2.09 -3.42
CA ILE A 84 -2.22 0.77 -2.87
C ILE A 84 -1.44 -0.03 -3.90
N ASP A 85 -1.84 0.00 -5.18
CA ASP A 85 -1.12 -0.71 -6.25
C ASP A 85 0.32 -0.21 -6.42
N ASP A 86 0.58 1.07 -6.20
CA ASP A 86 1.94 1.60 -6.23
C ASP A 86 2.71 1.13 -4.98
N LEU A 87 2.06 1.16 -3.81
CA LEU A 87 2.68 0.74 -2.56
C LEU A 87 3.11 -0.73 -2.60
N LEU A 88 2.18 -1.63 -2.92
CA LEU A 88 2.43 -3.07 -3.02
C LEU A 88 3.53 -3.40 -4.04
N ARG A 89 3.56 -2.68 -5.16
CA ARG A 89 4.60 -2.82 -6.19
C ARG A 89 5.97 -2.39 -5.69
N ASN A 90 6.07 -1.26 -4.98
CA ASN A 90 7.36 -0.75 -4.49
C ASN A 90 7.85 -1.50 -3.25
N SER A 91 6.95 -2.08 -2.46
CA SER A 91 7.33 -2.99 -1.38
C SER A 91 7.70 -4.39 -1.87
N GLY A 92 7.27 -4.77 -3.08
CA GLY A 92 7.44 -6.14 -3.60
C GLY A 92 6.55 -7.15 -2.87
N SER A 93 5.41 -6.71 -2.36
CA SER A 93 4.53 -7.48 -1.47
C SER A 93 3.13 -7.62 -2.06
N SER A 94 2.43 -8.68 -1.68
CA SER A 94 1.04 -8.96 -2.05
C SER A 94 0.12 -9.02 -0.83
N VAL A 95 0.51 -8.35 0.26
CA VAL A 95 -0.25 -8.30 1.50
C VAL A 95 -1.66 -7.74 1.25
N PRO A 96 -2.72 -8.38 1.79
CA PRO A 96 -4.08 -7.86 1.67
C PRO A 96 -4.21 -6.46 2.27
N THR A 97 -4.90 -5.54 1.57
CA THR A 97 -5.18 -4.18 2.07
C THR A 97 -5.71 -4.13 3.51
N PRO A 98 -6.65 -5.00 3.95
CA PRO A 98 -7.13 -4.98 5.33
C PRO A 98 -6.02 -5.20 6.37
N VAL A 99 -5.02 -6.04 6.07
CA VAL A 99 -3.85 -6.25 6.94
C VAL A 99 -3.07 -4.96 7.09
N LEU A 100 -2.74 -4.30 5.97
CA LEU A 100 -1.98 -3.06 5.99
C LEU A 100 -2.71 -1.97 6.79
N VAL A 101 -3.99 -1.75 6.51
CA VAL A 101 -4.80 -0.75 7.22
C VAL A 101 -4.81 -1.04 8.72
N LYS A 102 -5.10 -2.28 9.11
CA LYS A 102 -5.16 -2.65 10.52
C LYS A 102 -3.81 -2.52 11.22
N THR A 103 -2.73 -2.83 10.52
CA THR A 103 -1.37 -2.68 11.06
C THR A 103 -1.08 -1.22 11.39
N LEU A 104 -1.39 -0.31 10.47
CA LEU A 104 -1.19 1.12 10.68
C LEU A 104 -2.05 1.67 11.82
N GLU A 105 -3.32 1.24 11.91
CA GLU A 105 -4.19 1.58 13.05
C GLU A 105 -3.58 1.15 14.39
N LEU A 106 -3.03 -0.07 14.47
CA LEU A 106 -2.40 -0.59 15.69
C LEU A 106 -1.09 0.13 16.04
N LEU A 107 -0.39 0.71 15.05
CA LEU A 107 0.76 1.59 15.25
C LEU A 107 0.36 3.00 15.69
N GLY A 108 -0.95 3.29 15.80
CA GLY A 108 -1.47 4.60 16.19
C GLY A 108 -1.60 5.59 15.03
N GLU A 109 -1.42 5.16 13.78
CA GLU A 109 -1.54 6.03 12.62
C GLU A 109 -3.01 6.28 12.24
N GLY A 110 -3.30 7.54 11.92
CA GLY A 110 -4.57 7.90 11.29
C GLY A 110 -4.59 7.45 9.85
N VAL A 111 -5.41 6.44 9.53
CA VAL A 111 -5.56 5.90 8.19
C VAL A 111 -6.99 6.03 7.70
N GLU A 112 -7.13 6.48 6.45
CA GLU A 112 -8.40 6.50 5.74
C GLU A 112 -8.23 5.82 4.37
N LEU A 113 -9.06 4.82 4.09
CA LEU A 113 -9.10 4.14 2.80
C LEU A 113 -10.19 4.73 1.91
N LYS A 114 -9.81 5.33 0.78
CA LYS A 114 -10.72 5.91 -0.22
C LYS A 114 -10.59 5.15 -1.54
N GLY A 115 -11.38 4.09 -1.69
CA GLY A 115 -11.27 3.21 -2.85
C GLY A 115 -9.92 2.50 -2.87
N ASN A 116 -9.05 2.87 -3.82
CA ASN A 116 -7.68 2.34 -3.95
C ASN A 116 -6.60 3.29 -3.41
N GLU A 117 -7.00 4.38 -2.74
CA GLU A 117 -6.08 5.34 -2.15
C GLU A 117 -6.04 5.21 -0.62
N LEU A 118 -4.82 5.08 -0.08
CA LEU A 118 -4.53 5.16 1.34
C LEU A 118 -4.16 6.61 1.68
N VAL A 119 -4.82 7.18 2.68
CA VAL A 119 -4.54 8.54 3.19
C VAL A 119 -3.99 8.42 4.61
N THR A 120 -2.81 8.96 4.86
CA THR A 120 -2.13 8.88 6.16
C THR A 120 -1.09 10.00 6.32
N SER A 121 -0.68 10.28 7.56
CA SER A 121 0.47 11.12 7.91
C SER A 121 1.82 10.46 7.62
N MET A 122 1.85 9.13 7.53
CA MET A 122 3.08 8.36 7.38
C MET A 122 3.79 8.66 6.05
N PRO A 123 5.11 8.93 6.05
CA PRO A 123 5.92 9.08 4.85
C PRO A 123 5.97 7.81 3.99
N TRP A 124 6.20 7.99 2.69
CA TRP A 124 6.21 6.91 1.71
C TRP A 124 7.21 5.80 2.03
N GLU A 125 8.45 6.17 2.36
CA GLU A 125 9.53 5.22 2.61
C GLU A 125 9.23 4.29 3.79
N GLU A 126 8.66 4.84 4.86
CA GLU A 126 8.26 4.10 6.06
C GLU A 126 7.12 3.13 5.75
N LEU A 127 6.11 3.59 5.02
CA LEU A 127 4.98 2.78 4.60
C LEU A 127 5.41 1.60 3.69
N VAL A 128 6.35 1.85 2.77
CA VAL A 128 6.95 0.80 1.93
C VAL A 128 7.70 -0.22 2.78
N SER A 129 8.44 0.23 3.81
CA SER A 129 9.15 -0.65 4.73
C SER A 129 8.19 -1.56 5.50
N ILE A 130 7.15 -0.98 6.11
CA ILE A 130 6.11 -1.74 6.83
C ILE A 130 5.45 -2.77 5.92
N THR A 131 5.08 -2.36 4.71
CA THR A 131 4.42 -3.25 3.73
C THR A 131 5.35 -4.39 3.28
N ARG A 132 6.66 -4.14 3.21
CA ARG A 132 7.66 -5.17 2.91
C ARG A 132 7.78 -6.19 4.04
N THR A 133 7.92 -5.72 5.29
CA THR A 133 7.97 -6.59 6.48
C THR A 133 6.72 -7.45 6.60
N LEU A 134 5.53 -6.87 6.39
CA LEU A 134 4.28 -7.64 6.33
C LEU A 134 4.30 -8.71 5.22
N GLY A 135 4.97 -8.44 4.10
CA GLY A 135 5.15 -9.38 3.01
C GLY A 135 6.05 -10.55 3.38
N GLU A 136 7.13 -10.28 4.12
CA GLU A 136 8.05 -11.28 4.65
C GLU A 136 7.32 -12.19 5.67
N TYR A 137 6.61 -11.59 6.63
CA TYR A 137 5.79 -12.32 7.60
C TYR A 137 4.70 -13.16 6.91
N LEU A 138 4.05 -12.60 5.88
CA LEU A 138 3.07 -13.32 5.10
C LEU A 138 3.69 -14.53 4.41
N ALA A 139 4.86 -14.38 3.79
CA ALA A 139 5.53 -15.47 3.08
C ALA A 139 5.79 -16.66 4.00
N GLU A 140 6.27 -16.39 5.21
CA GLU A 140 6.55 -17.38 6.26
C GLU A 140 5.32 -18.22 6.63
N ILE A 141 4.20 -17.58 6.95
CA ILE A 141 3.00 -18.29 7.47
C ILE A 141 2.00 -18.70 6.38
N SER A 142 2.21 -18.28 5.12
CA SER A 142 1.20 -18.37 4.06
C SER A 142 0.74 -19.80 3.74
N HIS A 143 1.58 -20.81 3.91
CA HIS A 143 1.22 -22.18 3.60
C HIS A 143 0.33 -22.81 4.66
N GLN A 144 0.49 -22.40 5.91
CA GLN A 144 -0.14 -23.00 7.08
C GLN A 144 -1.38 -22.22 7.56
N THR A 145 -1.67 -21.05 7.00
CA THR A 145 -2.74 -20.17 7.49
C THR A 145 -3.80 -19.91 6.43
N THR A 146 -5.03 -19.65 6.87
CA THR A 146 -6.09 -19.10 6.01
C THR A 146 -6.00 -17.59 5.89
N ARG A 147 -6.79 -16.98 4.99
CA ARG A 147 -6.81 -15.52 4.84
C ARG A 147 -7.27 -14.80 6.10
N GLN A 148 -8.30 -15.32 6.78
CA GLN A 148 -8.90 -14.66 7.95
C GLN A 148 -7.92 -14.60 9.13
N ILE A 149 -7.22 -15.70 9.44
CA ILE A 149 -6.26 -15.70 10.54
C ILE A 149 -5.05 -14.78 10.26
N ARG A 150 -4.64 -14.61 8.99
CA ARG A 150 -3.58 -13.64 8.61
C ARG A 150 -3.97 -12.19 8.86
N GLU A 151 -5.26 -11.85 8.79
CA GLU A 151 -5.77 -10.52 9.16
C GLU A 151 -5.67 -10.25 10.67
N VAL A 152 -5.38 -11.27 11.48
CA VAL A 152 -5.06 -11.15 12.91
C VAL A 152 -3.56 -11.23 13.17
N ILE A 153 -2.90 -12.28 12.64
CA ILE A 153 -1.49 -12.55 12.90
C ILE A 153 -0.59 -11.41 12.43
N LEU A 154 -0.72 -10.98 11.17
CA LEU A 154 0.24 -10.08 10.55
C LEU A 154 0.22 -8.68 11.19
N PRO A 155 -0.94 -8.03 11.42
CA PRO A 155 -0.96 -6.74 12.09
C PRO A 155 -0.39 -6.77 13.50
N LEU A 156 -0.69 -7.82 14.27
CA LEU A 156 -0.23 -7.94 15.65
C LEU A 156 1.26 -8.24 15.74
N ALA A 157 1.76 -9.17 14.91
CA ALA A 157 3.17 -9.50 14.85
C ALA A 157 4.00 -8.24 14.62
N LEU A 158 3.61 -7.41 13.65
CA LEU A 158 4.33 -6.17 13.37
C LEU A 158 4.14 -5.13 14.49
N ALA A 159 2.90 -4.84 14.89
CA ALA A 159 2.63 -3.76 15.85
C ALA A 159 3.17 -4.04 17.27
N LYS A 160 3.27 -5.32 17.66
CA LYS A 160 3.79 -5.73 18.98
C LYS A 160 5.23 -6.27 18.91
N ASN A 161 5.87 -6.18 17.74
CA ASN A 161 7.24 -6.66 17.50
C ASN A 161 7.44 -8.12 17.94
N LEU A 162 6.52 -8.99 17.50
CA LEU A 162 6.52 -10.43 17.73
C LEU A 162 6.79 -11.16 16.42
N ASP A 163 7.28 -12.38 16.53
CA ASP A 163 7.38 -13.29 15.40
C ASP A 163 5.97 -13.80 14.98
N PRO A 164 5.65 -13.94 13.67
CA PRO A 164 4.36 -14.47 13.24
C PRO A 164 4.02 -15.85 13.82
N VAL A 165 5.01 -16.71 14.03
CA VAL A 165 4.85 -18.04 14.64
C VAL A 165 4.49 -17.91 16.12
N GLU A 166 5.14 -17.00 16.86
CA GLU A 166 4.78 -16.72 18.25
C GLU A 166 3.32 -16.27 18.38
N VAL A 167 2.85 -15.44 17.45
CA VAL A 167 1.44 -15.02 17.44
C VAL A 167 0.49 -16.19 17.16
N ILE A 168 0.86 -17.14 16.29
CA ILE A 168 0.08 -18.37 16.09
C ILE A 168 0.01 -19.19 17.38
N ASP A 169 1.14 -19.39 18.07
CA ASP A 169 1.19 -20.13 19.32
C ASP A 169 0.33 -19.49 20.41
N LEU A 170 0.32 -18.15 20.49
CA LEU A 170 -0.57 -17.41 21.38
C LEU A 170 -2.05 -17.64 21.05
N LEU A 171 -2.42 -17.60 19.76
CA LEU A 171 -3.79 -17.88 19.34
C LEU A 171 -4.24 -19.30 19.70
N LEU A 172 -3.35 -20.29 19.56
CA LEU A 172 -3.63 -21.68 19.95
C LEU A 172 -3.80 -21.81 21.46
N ARG A 173 -2.88 -21.23 22.24
CA ARG A 173 -2.91 -21.28 23.71
C ARG A 173 -4.18 -20.64 24.30
N LEU A 174 -4.67 -19.58 23.67
CA LEU A 174 -5.89 -18.87 24.07
C LEU A 174 -7.17 -19.49 23.47
N ASN A 175 -7.08 -20.62 22.75
CA ASN A 175 -8.21 -21.23 22.03
C ASN A 175 -8.92 -20.29 21.05
N LEU A 176 -8.18 -19.36 20.46
CA LEU A 176 -8.66 -18.41 19.44
C LEU A 176 -8.45 -18.96 18.02
N ALA A 177 -7.51 -19.89 17.85
CA ALA A 177 -7.27 -20.64 16.64
C ALA A 177 -7.16 -22.14 16.91
N GLU A 178 -7.32 -22.94 15.86
CA GLU A 178 -7.15 -24.39 15.90
C GLU A 178 -6.51 -24.90 14.60
N TRP A 179 -5.81 -26.02 14.67
CA TRP A 179 -5.31 -26.72 13.50
C TRP A 179 -6.42 -27.59 12.88
N LYS A 180 -6.72 -27.34 11.61
CA LYS A 180 -7.66 -28.14 10.82
C LYS A 180 -6.92 -29.22 10.05
N GLU A 181 -6.98 -30.46 10.53
CA GLU A 181 -6.31 -31.61 9.92
C GLU A 181 -6.76 -31.87 8.47
N ASP A 182 -8.03 -31.64 8.15
CA ASP A 182 -8.59 -31.83 6.82
C ASP A 182 -8.03 -30.84 5.79
N LYS A 183 -7.65 -29.63 6.23
CA LYS A 183 -7.12 -28.56 5.37
C LYS A 183 -5.61 -28.35 5.52
N PHE A 184 -4.99 -28.97 6.53
CA PHE A 184 -3.62 -28.72 6.97
C PHE A 184 -3.35 -27.22 7.17
N LYS A 185 -4.28 -26.53 7.86
CA LYS A 185 -4.19 -25.08 8.11
C LYS A 185 -4.71 -24.68 9.48
N TYR A 186 -4.15 -23.62 10.03
CA TYR A 186 -4.69 -22.88 11.14
C TYR A 186 -5.89 -22.03 10.70
N GLU A 187 -6.99 -22.17 11.44
CA GLU A 187 -8.23 -21.40 11.29
C GLU A 187 -8.62 -20.76 12.62
N LEU A 188 -9.27 -19.60 12.55
CA LEU A 188 -9.83 -18.96 13.74
C LEU A 188 -11.07 -19.72 14.20
N VAL A 189 -11.20 -19.89 15.52
CA VAL A 189 -12.38 -20.50 16.16
C VAL A 189 -13.55 -19.50 16.23
N LYS A 190 -13.23 -18.20 16.27
CA LYS A 190 -14.18 -17.08 16.34
C LYS A 190 -13.98 -16.13 15.16
N ASN A 191 -14.81 -15.08 15.07
CA ASN A 191 -14.56 -14.03 14.07
C ASN A 191 -13.25 -13.27 14.37
N LYS A 192 -12.68 -12.67 13.33
CA LYS A 192 -11.35 -12.04 13.38
C LYS A 192 -11.29 -10.84 14.32
N GLU A 193 -12.39 -10.08 14.43
CA GLU A 193 -12.47 -8.92 15.32
C GLU A 193 -12.38 -9.35 16.79
N GLN A 194 -13.13 -10.37 17.18
CA GLN A 194 -13.08 -10.94 18.53
C GLN A 194 -11.72 -11.55 18.85
N ALA A 195 -11.15 -12.34 17.92
CA ALA A 195 -9.83 -12.94 18.14
C ALA A 195 -8.74 -11.88 18.30
N MET A 196 -8.80 -10.80 17.52
CA MET A 196 -7.89 -9.65 17.63
C MET A 196 -8.02 -8.96 18.99
N GLU A 197 -9.24 -8.64 19.41
CA GLU A 197 -9.53 -7.98 20.69
C GLU A 197 -9.06 -8.83 21.87
N GLU A 198 -9.38 -10.13 21.88
CA GLU A 198 -8.99 -11.03 22.97
C GLU A 198 -7.48 -11.20 23.08
N LEU A 199 -6.77 -11.27 21.95
CA LEU A 199 -5.32 -11.37 21.91
C LEU A 199 -4.64 -10.05 22.28
N LEU A 200 -5.19 -8.90 21.85
CA LEU A 200 -4.70 -7.58 22.27
C LEU A 200 -4.83 -7.40 23.78
N GLY A 201 -6.00 -7.69 24.35
CA GLY A 201 -6.21 -7.59 25.80
C GLY A 201 -5.26 -8.50 26.59
N TYR A 202 -4.96 -9.69 26.08
CA TYR A 202 -3.93 -10.56 26.66
C TYR A 202 -2.53 -9.92 26.61
N LEU A 203 -2.13 -9.37 25.45
CA LEU A 203 -0.81 -8.75 25.27
C LEU A 203 -0.64 -7.43 26.03
N GLU A 204 -1.73 -6.74 26.35
CA GLU A 204 -1.75 -5.49 27.10
C GLU A 204 -1.88 -5.70 28.62
N GLY A 205 -2.00 -6.96 29.06
CA GLY A 205 -2.10 -7.30 30.48
C GLY A 205 -3.49 -7.08 31.07
N GLU A 206 -4.51 -6.87 30.25
CA GLU A 206 -5.91 -6.70 30.69
C GLU A 206 -6.58 -8.04 31.10
N LYS A 207 -5.87 -9.17 30.97
CA LYS A 207 -6.37 -10.52 31.30
C LYS A 207 -5.42 -11.33 32.20
N ASP A 208 -4.71 -10.67 33.11
CA ASP A 208 -3.99 -11.31 34.22
C ASP A 208 -4.70 -11.08 35.57
N GLU A 209 -6.03 -11.24 35.62
CA GLU A 209 -6.78 -11.42 36.87
C GLU A 209 -7.94 -12.39 36.64
N ASP A 210 -7.69 -13.70 36.83
CA ASP A 210 -8.57 -14.67 37.53
C ASP A 210 -7.99 -16.11 37.49
#